data_AF-A0A5E7YR22-F1
#
_entry.id   AF-A0A5E7YR22-F1
#
_cell.length_a   1.000
_cell.length_b   1.000
_cell.length_c   1.000
_cell.angle_alpha   90.00
_cell.angle_beta   90.00
_cell.angle_gamma   90.00
#
_symmetry.space_group_name_H-M   'P 1'
#
loop_
_entity.id
_entity.type
_entity.pdbx_description
1 polymer ?
#
loop_
_entity_poly.entity_id
_entity_poly.type
_entity_poly.pdbx_seq_one_letter_code
_entity_poly.pdbx_strand_id
1 'polypeptide(L)'
;MPGRTGPQETILILGGTKEAAALARELVAAKPDARIITSLAGRTKEPAPLAGEIRTGGFGGVEGLARYLRETGVTHLIDATHPFARQISANAVEAASIAGVPLEIRTRKPWARQPGDTWIGVETLEQARDAIPPRARVLLALGSQHIGLFASRDDVHFVVRLIDPPATPLDLPDHALVLGRPGETAAVETMLLIAHAITHIVCRNSGGTAAYAKIEAARDLGLPVIMVGRAGC
;
A
#
# COMPACT_ATOMS: atom_id res chain seq x y z
N MET A 1 -1.99 -30.06 38.18
CA MET A 1 -2.84 -29.31 37.22
C MET A 1 -2.01 -29.04 35.98
N PRO A 2 -2.41 -29.45 34.77
CA PRO A 2 -1.63 -29.16 33.58
C PRO A 2 -1.75 -27.65 33.27
N GLY A 3 -0.59 -26.99 33.16
CA GLY A 3 -0.48 -25.56 32.90
C GLY A 3 -1.09 -25.20 31.55
N ARG A 4 -1.73 -24.03 31.48
CA ARG A 4 -2.22 -23.43 30.24
C ARG A 4 -1.02 -23.18 29.30
N THR A 5 -0.77 -24.10 28.37
CA THR A 5 0.15 -23.91 27.24
C THR A 5 -0.58 -23.12 26.14
N GLY A 6 -0.95 -21.87 26.46
CA GLY A 6 -1.23 -20.88 25.42
C GLY A 6 0.09 -20.23 24.97
N PRO A 7 0.19 -19.72 23.74
CA PRO A 7 1.36 -18.97 23.30
C PRO A 7 1.63 -17.82 24.28
N GLN A 8 2.82 -17.79 24.89
CA GLN A 8 3.20 -16.73 25.85
C GLN A 8 3.33 -15.35 25.17
N GLU A 9 3.52 -15.34 23.84
CA GLU A 9 3.71 -14.14 23.03
C GLU A 9 2.68 -14.14 21.90
N THR A 10 1.91 -13.06 21.77
CA THR A 10 0.99 -12.84 20.65
C THR A 10 1.38 -11.55 19.93
N ILE A 11 1.83 -11.67 18.69
CA ILE A 11 2.29 -10.54 17.88
C ILE A 11 1.24 -10.22 16.83
N LEU A 12 0.72 -8.99 16.85
CA LEU A 12 -0.15 -8.46 15.82
C LEU A 12 0.67 -7.62 14.83
N ILE A 13 0.63 -7.98 13.56
CA ILE A 13 1.22 -7.22 12.46
C ILE A 13 0.09 -6.52 11.71
N LEU A 14 0.08 -5.19 11.70
CA LEU A 14 -0.75 -4.41 10.80
C LEU A 14 -0.09 -4.45 9.40
N GLY A 15 -0.72 -5.14 8.46
CA GLY A 15 -0.07 -5.59 7.22
C GLY A 15 -0.64 -4.98 5.94
N GLY A 16 -0.50 -5.74 4.85
CA GLY A 16 -0.88 -5.32 3.49
C GLY A 16 0.29 -4.87 2.61
N THR A 17 1.52 -5.19 3.02
CA THR A 17 2.76 -4.87 2.29
C THR A 17 3.61 -6.12 2.07
N LYS A 18 4.52 -6.11 1.08
CA LYS A 18 5.46 -7.23 0.90
C LYS A 18 6.39 -7.37 2.11
N GLU A 19 6.75 -6.26 2.75
CA GLU A 19 7.58 -6.24 3.94
C GLU A 19 6.87 -6.85 5.15
N ALA A 20 5.59 -6.55 5.37
CA ALA A 20 4.78 -7.20 6.41
C ALA A 20 4.66 -8.72 6.17
N ALA A 21 4.50 -9.13 4.91
CA ALA A 21 4.43 -10.55 4.56
C ALA A 21 5.77 -11.28 4.79
N ALA A 22 6.90 -10.63 4.49
CA ALA A 22 8.23 -11.16 4.79
C ALA A 22 8.44 -11.26 6.32
N LEU A 23 8.08 -10.21 7.06
CA LEU A 23 8.15 -10.19 8.51
C LEU A 23 7.34 -11.31 9.16
N ALA A 24 6.10 -11.53 8.72
CA ALA A 24 5.27 -12.61 9.23
C ALA A 24 5.94 -13.98 9.04
N ARG A 25 6.55 -14.21 7.87
CA ARG A 25 7.28 -15.45 7.57
C ARG A 25 8.50 -15.63 8.49
N GLU A 26 9.27 -14.57 8.69
CA GLU A 26 10.45 -14.58 9.57
C GLU A 26 10.04 -14.85 11.02
N LEU A 27 9.00 -14.19 11.53
CA LEU A 27 8.55 -14.37 12.91
C LEU A 27 7.98 -15.78 13.15
N VAL A 28 7.20 -16.32 12.21
CA VAL A 28 6.69 -17.70 12.32
C VAL A 28 7.83 -18.71 12.35
N ALA A 29 8.88 -18.51 11.55
CA ALA A 29 10.05 -19.39 11.54
C ALA A 29 10.91 -19.25 12.80
N ALA A 30 11.10 -18.03 13.30
CA ALA A 30 11.98 -17.73 14.43
C ALA A 30 11.33 -17.95 15.81
N LYS A 31 10.00 -17.91 15.90
CA LYS A 31 9.24 -17.98 17.16
C LYS A 31 8.11 -19.02 17.05
N PRO A 32 8.42 -20.33 17.03
CA PRO A 32 7.43 -21.39 16.82
C PRO A 32 6.34 -21.45 17.91
N ASP A 33 6.64 -20.98 19.12
CA ASP A 33 5.70 -20.95 20.26
C ASP A 33 4.90 -19.65 20.35
N ALA A 34 5.16 -18.66 19.47
CA ALA A 34 4.45 -17.39 19.45
C ALA A 34 3.25 -17.44 18.48
N ARG A 35 2.17 -16.75 18.85
CA ARG A 35 1.02 -16.55 17.98
C ARG A 35 1.25 -15.35 17.10
N ILE A 36 1.41 -15.55 15.79
CA ILE A 36 1.63 -14.48 14.83
C ILE A 36 0.34 -14.22 14.05
N ILE A 37 -0.21 -13.02 14.17
CA ILE A 37 -1.45 -12.60 13.51
C ILE A 37 -1.14 -11.45 12.56
N THR A 38 -1.44 -11.60 11.27
CA THR A 38 -1.39 -10.50 10.31
C THR A 38 -2.79 -9.95 10.04
N SER A 39 -2.99 -8.65 10.28
CA SER A 39 -4.24 -7.96 9.97
C SER A 39 -4.20 -7.28 8.61
N LEU A 40 -5.18 -7.59 7.78
CA LEU A 40 -5.39 -7.01 6.45
C LEU A 40 -6.67 -6.16 6.44
N ALA A 41 -6.62 -5.04 5.71
CA ALA A 41 -7.77 -4.15 5.56
C ALA A 41 -8.92 -4.75 4.73
N GLY A 42 -8.72 -5.89 4.04
CA GLY A 42 -9.74 -6.50 3.18
C GLY A 42 -9.98 -5.78 1.85
N ARG A 43 -8.96 -5.07 1.34
CA ARG A 43 -9.06 -4.29 0.09
C ARG A 43 -8.93 -5.14 -1.17
N THR A 44 -8.45 -6.36 -1.05
CA THR A 44 -8.37 -7.35 -2.12
C THR A 44 -9.23 -8.54 -1.76
N LYS A 45 -9.97 -9.10 -2.74
CA LYS A 45 -10.87 -10.24 -2.52
C LYS A 45 -10.10 -11.47 -2.03
N GLU A 46 -8.97 -11.75 -2.69
CA GLU A 46 -8.09 -12.87 -2.37
C GLU A 46 -6.66 -12.35 -2.12
N PRO A 47 -6.31 -12.04 -0.86
CA PRO A 47 -4.92 -11.70 -0.53
C PRO A 47 -4.01 -12.91 -0.80
N ALA A 48 -2.75 -12.64 -1.14
CA ALA A 48 -1.76 -13.71 -1.29
C ALA A 48 -1.61 -14.48 0.04
N PRO A 49 -1.27 -15.79 0.00
CA PRO A 49 -1.01 -16.56 1.21
C PRO A 49 0.03 -15.88 2.11
N LEU A 50 -0.25 -15.84 3.41
CA LEU A 50 0.64 -15.31 4.43
C LEU A 50 0.94 -16.39 5.46
N ALA A 51 2.13 -16.34 6.04
CA ALA A 51 2.48 -17.22 7.17
C ALA A 51 1.75 -16.75 8.44
N GLY A 52 1.34 -17.71 9.27
CA GLY A 52 0.64 -17.45 10.53
C GLY A 52 -0.86 -17.23 10.36
N GLU A 53 -1.50 -16.71 11.40
CA GLU A 53 -2.93 -16.41 11.40
C GLU A 53 -3.21 -15.12 10.63
N ILE A 54 -4.37 -15.06 9.97
CA ILE A 54 -4.80 -13.89 9.20
C ILE A 54 -6.13 -13.40 9.73
N ARG A 55 -6.22 -12.09 9.99
CA ARG A 55 -7.48 -11.38 10.27
C ARG A 55 -7.76 -10.38 9.16
N THR A 56 -8.98 -10.35 8.66
CA THR A 56 -9.42 -9.38 7.64
C THR A 56 -10.52 -8.47 8.17
N GLY A 57 -10.43 -7.18 7.85
CA GLY A 57 -11.45 -6.18 8.16
C GLY A 57 -10.97 -5.11 9.15
N GLY A 58 -11.74 -4.03 9.25
CA GLY A 58 -11.43 -2.93 10.17
C GLY A 58 -11.47 -3.33 11.65
N PHE A 59 -10.91 -2.46 12.49
CA PHE A 59 -10.99 -2.58 13.94
C PHE A 59 -12.12 -1.74 14.55
N GLY A 60 -12.66 -0.76 13.82
CA GLY A 60 -13.64 0.19 14.33
C GLY A 60 -13.01 1.36 15.08
N GLY A 61 -11.96 1.97 14.52
CA GLY A 61 -11.27 3.11 15.12
C GLY A 61 -10.21 2.71 16.16
N VAL A 62 -9.81 3.67 16.98
CA VAL A 62 -8.81 3.52 18.04
C VAL A 62 -9.32 2.58 19.13
N GLU A 63 -10.54 2.81 19.61
CA GLU A 63 -11.16 2.08 20.71
C GLU A 63 -11.35 0.61 20.35
N GLY A 64 -11.78 0.36 19.12
CA GLY A 64 -11.95 -0.99 18.60
C GLY A 64 -10.63 -1.75 18.44
N LEU A 65 -9.55 -1.06 18.02
CA LEU A 65 -8.22 -1.65 17.99
C LEU A 65 -7.70 -1.93 19.42
N ALA A 66 -7.85 -0.99 20.35
CA ALA A 66 -7.43 -1.17 21.74
C ALA A 66 -8.18 -2.33 22.43
N ARG A 67 -9.48 -2.47 22.16
CA ARG A 67 -10.28 -3.61 22.62
C ARG A 67 -9.74 -4.92 22.06
N TYR A 68 -9.51 -4.97 20.74
CA TYR A 68 -8.98 -6.16 20.09
C TYR A 68 -7.62 -6.58 20.66
N LEU A 69 -6.71 -5.64 20.91
CA LEU A 69 -5.40 -5.90 21.52
C LEU A 69 -5.55 -6.59 22.87
N ARG A 70 -6.45 -6.11 23.74
CA ARG A 70 -6.69 -6.68 25.07
C ARG A 70 -7.38 -8.04 25.02
N GLU A 71 -8.46 -8.16 24.27
CA GLU A 71 -9.26 -9.38 24.19
C GLU A 71 -8.49 -10.54 23.55
N THR A 72 -7.63 -10.23 22.58
CA THR A 72 -6.78 -11.23 21.90
C THR A 72 -5.51 -11.53 22.69
N GLY A 73 -5.20 -10.75 23.73
CA GLY A 73 -3.97 -10.89 24.52
C GLY A 73 -2.71 -10.54 23.72
N VAL A 74 -2.78 -9.55 22.82
CA VAL A 74 -1.63 -9.10 22.03
C VAL A 74 -0.57 -8.53 22.95
N THR A 75 0.64 -9.08 22.86
CA THR A 75 1.81 -8.65 23.64
C THR A 75 2.70 -7.68 22.87
N HIS A 76 2.68 -7.73 21.53
CA HIS A 76 3.43 -6.81 20.67
C HIS A 76 2.59 -6.40 19.46
N LEU A 77 2.57 -5.09 19.16
CA LEU A 77 1.99 -4.55 17.95
C LEU A 77 3.10 -4.10 17.01
N ILE A 78 3.04 -4.52 15.75
CA ILE A 78 3.95 -4.05 14.70
C ILE A 78 3.14 -3.37 13.61
N ASP A 79 3.37 -2.08 13.38
CA ASP A 79 2.87 -1.37 12.21
C ASP A 79 3.83 -1.54 11.04
N ALA A 80 3.47 -2.42 10.11
CA ALA A 80 4.16 -2.62 8.84
C ALA A 80 3.23 -2.28 7.64
N THR A 81 2.29 -1.36 7.86
CA THR A 81 1.32 -0.95 6.84
C THR A 81 1.97 -0.10 5.74
N HIS A 82 1.21 0.18 4.69
CA HIS A 82 1.69 1.05 3.61
C HIS A 82 1.94 2.47 4.15
N PRO A 83 3.02 3.19 3.78
CA PRO A 83 3.31 4.55 4.29
C PRO A 83 2.25 5.64 4.03
N PHE A 84 1.22 5.32 3.24
CA PHE A 84 0.06 6.20 2.98
C PHE A 84 -1.20 5.74 3.74
N ALA A 85 -1.12 4.68 4.54
CA ALA A 85 -2.18 4.19 5.40
C ALA A 85 -2.19 4.94 6.75
N ARG A 86 -2.07 6.27 6.70
CA ARG A 86 -1.82 7.12 7.87
C ARG A 86 -2.84 6.94 8.99
N GLN A 87 -4.12 6.73 8.64
CA GLN A 87 -5.17 6.56 9.63
C GLN A 87 -4.95 5.34 10.53
N ILE A 88 -4.62 4.17 9.95
CA ILE A 88 -4.42 2.97 10.77
C ILE A 88 -3.12 3.06 11.57
N SER A 89 -2.07 3.71 11.04
CA SER A 89 -0.85 4.00 11.80
C SER A 89 -1.10 4.92 12.99
N ALA A 90 -1.86 6.01 12.80
CA ALA A 90 -2.26 6.90 13.88
C ALA A 90 -3.11 6.16 14.93
N ASN A 91 -4.08 5.35 14.47
CA ASN A 91 -4.88 4.54 15.37
C ASN A 91 -4.03 3.53 16.15
N ALA A 92 -3.00 2.96 15.54
CA ALA A 92 -2.10 2.01 16.19
C ALA A 92 -1.33 2.64 17.34
N VAL A 93 -0.81 3.85 17.15
CA VAL A 93 -0.11 4.61 18.20
C VAL A 93 -1.02 4.82 19.41
N GLU A 94 -2.22 5.34 19.19
CA GLU A 94 -3.15 5.65 20.27
C GLU A 94 -3.69 4.38 20.94
N ALA A 95 -4.08 3.37 20.16
CA ALA A 95 -4.61 2.11 20.67
C ALA A 95 -3.58 1.31 21.46
N ALA A 96 -2.31 1.29 21.01
CA ALA A 96 -1.20 0.66 21.72
C ALA A 96 -0.98 1.32 23.09
N SER A 97 -0.99 2.66 23.13
CA SER A 97 -0.90 3.43 24.37
C SER A 97 -2.05 3.10 25.33
N ILE A 98 -3.29 3.09 24.83
CA ILE A 98 -4.49 2.76 25.62
C ILE A 98 -4.43 1.31 26.16
N ALA A 99 -3.98 0.37 25.34
CA ALA A 99 -3.92 -1.05 25.69
C ALA A 99 -2.69 -1.42 26.54
N GLY A 100 -1.69 -0.54 26.65
CA GLY A 100 -0.42 -0.83 27.31
C GLY A 100 0.45 -1.83 26.53
N VAL A 101 0.30 -1.88 25.21
CA VAL A 101 1.01 -2.81 24.32
C VAL A 101 2.17 -2.09 23.64
N PRO A 102 3.41 -2.61 23.69
CA PRO A 102 4.52 -2.06 22.92
C PRO A 102 4.23 -2.02 21.41
N LEU A 103 4.47 -0.87 20.79
CA LEU A 103 4.33 -0.65 19.36
C LEU A 103 5.70 -0.48 18.69
N GLU A 104 5.96 -1.28 17.66
CA GLU A 104 7.06 -1.09 16.71
C GLU A 104 6.51 -0.57 15.38
N ILE A 105 7.09 0.53 14.85
CA ILE A 105 6.70 1.08 13.54
C ILE A 105 7.81 0.77 12.52
N ARG A 106 7.50 -0.07 11.52
CA ARG A 106 8.41 -0.42 10.42
C ARG A 106 8.01 0.28 9.15
N THR A 107 8.46 1.53 8.99
CA THR A 107 8.28 2.29 7.75
C THR A 107 9.49 2.16 6.83
N ARG A 108 9.22 1.85 5.57
CA ARG A 108 10.25 1.83 4.52
C ARG A 108 10.67 3.25 4.12
N LYS A 109 11.94 3.46 3.78
CA LYS A 109 12.43 4.75 3.26
C LYS A 109 11.71 5.14 1.95
N PRO A 110 11.47 6.42 1.67
CA PRO A 110 11.00 6.83 0.34
C PRO A 110 12.01 6.42 -0.73
N TRP A 111 11.54 6.16 -1.95
CA TRP A 111 12.42 6.02 -3.10
C TRP A 111 13.19 7.31 -3.33
N ALA A 112 14.46 7.18 -3.66
CA ALA A 112 15.31 8.29 -4.07
C ALA A 112 15.36 8.36 -5.60
N ARG A 113 15.30 9.59 -6.13
CA ARG A 113 15.47 9.85 -7.55
C ARG A 113 16.85 9.38 -8.01
N GLN A 114 16.89 8.64 -9.12
CA GLN A 114 18.10 8.14 -9.76
C GLN A 114 18.44 8.99 -11.01
N PRO A 115 19.70 8.95 -11.51
CA PRO A 115 20.03 9.52 -12.80
C PRO A 115 19.08 9.01 -13.90
N GLY A 116 18.60 9.92 -14.75
CA GLY A 116 17.63 9.63 -15.81
C GLY A 116 16.16 9.68 -15.37
N ASP A 117 15.86 9.72 -14.08
CA ASP A 117 14.47 9.90 -13.61
C ASP A 117 13.97 11.32 -13.90
N THR A 118 12.76 11.44 -14.44
CA THR A 118 12.04 12.70 -14.63
C THR A 118 10.88 12.81 -13.63
N TRP A 119 11.20 13.07 -12.36
CA TRP A 119 10.17 13.18 -11.32
C TRP A 119 9.61 14.60 -11.21
N ILE A 120 8.29 14.71 -11.13
CA ILE A 120 7.54 15.91 -10.76
C ILE A 120 7.03 15.68 -9.34
N GLY A 121 7.69 16.28 -8.35
CA GLY A 121 7.30 16.14 -6.94
C GLY A 121 6.07 16.97 -6.60
N VAL A 122 5.09 16.34 -5.95
CA VAL A 122 3.88 17.01 -5.43
C VAL A 122 3.55 16.48 -4.03
N GLU A 123 2.79 17.22 -3.23
CA GLU A 123 2.46 16.86 -1.85
C GLU A 123 1.12 16.15 -1.73
N THR A 124 0.18 16.44 -2.64
CA THR A 124 -1.19 15.92 -2.59
C THR A 124 -1.65 15.32 -3.92
N LEU A 125 -2.79 14.60 -3.89
CA LEU A 125 -3.37 14.03 -5.10
C LEU A 125 -4.03 15.10 -5.99
N GLU A 126 -4.53 16.18 -5.39
CA GLU A 126 -5.04 17.36 -6.08
C GLU A 126 -3.92 18.03 -6.88
N GLN A 127 -2.76 18.25 -6.25
CA GLN A 127 -1.59 18.76 -6.96
C GLN A 127 -1.11 17.79 -8.05
N ALA A 128 -1.20 16.47 -7.81
CA ALA A 128 -0.89 15.48 -8.83
C ALA A 128 -1.82 15.58 -10.04
N ARG A 129 -3.13 15.75 -9.83
CA ARG A 129 -4.13 15.97 -10.87
C ARG A 129 -3.84 17.25 -11.65
N ASP A 130 -3.48 18.33 -10.95
CA ASP A 130 -3.25 19.64 -11.57
C ASP A 130 -1.94 19.67 -12.37
N ALA A 131 -0.95 18.87 -11.98
CA ALA A 131 0.32 18.72 -12.68
C ALA A 131 0.22 17.93 -14.01
N ILE A 132 -0.91 17.27 -14.28
CA ILE A 132 -1.09 16.51 -15.53
C ILE A 132 -1.29 17.49 -16.70
N PRO A 133 -0.50 17.39 -17.79
CA PRO A 133 -0.73 18.22 -18.96
C PRO A 133 -1.98 17.78 -19.74
N PRO A 134 -2.63 18.69 -20.49
CA PRO A 134 -3.77 18.34 -21.33
C PRO A 134 -3.39 17.31 -22.40
N ARG A 135 -4.35 16.45 -22.77
CA ARG A 135 -4.20 15.35 -23.74
C ARG A 135 -3.20 14.27 -23.33
N ALA A 136 -2.79 14.25 -22.07
CA ALA A 136 -1.94 13.19 -21.55
C ALA A 136 -2.66 11.84 -21.54
N ARG A 137 -1.86 10.77 -21.63
CA ARG A 137 -2.26 9.40 -21.34
C ARG A 137 -1.57 8.97 -20.04
N VAL A 138 -2.32 8.76 -18.97
CA VAL A 138 -1.78 8.71 -17.61
C VAL A 138 -2.02 7.37 -16.96
N LEU A 139 -0.96 6.69 -16.52
CA LEU A 139 -1.09 5.53 -15.63
C LEU A 139 -1.33 6.00 -14.20
N LEU A 140 -2.54 5.77 -13.68
CA LEU A 140 -2.87 6.00 -12.26
C LEU A 140 -2.47 4.78 -11.43
N ALA A 141 -1.25 4.80 -10.90
CA ALA A 141 -0.71 3.74 -10.03
C ALA A 141 -1.01 4.02 -8.54
N LEU A 142 -2.28 4.31 -8.24
CA LEU A 142 -2.75 4.75 -6.91
C LEU A 142 -3.56 3.68 -6.15
N GLY A 143 -3.95 2.60 -6.83
CA GLY A 143 -4.92 1.61 -6.34
C GLY A 143 -6.36 2.06 -6.57
N SER A 144 -7.32 1.38 -5.96
CA SER A 144 -8.76 1.65 -6.16
C SER A 144 -9.29 2.91 -5.46
N GLN A 145 -8.54 3.45 -4.51
CA GLN A 145 -8.98 4.59 -3.71
C GLN A 145 -8.55 5.91 -4.36
N HIS A 146 -9.40 6.92 -4.23
CA HIS A 146 -9.14 8.31 -4.67
C HIS A 146 -9.00 8.50 -6.19
N ILE A 147 -9.43 7.53 -7.01
CA ILE A 147 -9.44 7.66 -8.47
C ILE A 147 -10.40 8.76 -8.94
N GLY A 148 -11.58 8.88 -8.32
CA GLY A 148 -12.59 9.89 -8.68
C GLY A 148 -12.12 11.35 -8.54
N LEU A 149 -11.02 11.61 -7.81
CA LEU A 149 -10.42 12.94 -7.76
C LEU A 149 -9.96 13.45 -9.14
N PHE A 150 -9.64 12.52 -10.05
CA PHE A 150 -9.20 12.82 -11.40
C PHE A 150 -10.36 13.01 -12.40
N ALA A 151 -11.61 12.80 -11.98
CA ALA A 151 -12.80 12.92 -12.83
C ALA A 151 -12.98 14.30 -13.47
N SER A 152 -12.44 15.35 -12.84
CA SER A 152 -12.51 16.72 -13.36
C SER A 152 -11.56 16.99 -14.55
N ARG A 153 -10.82 16.00 -15.03
CA ARG A 153 -9.92 16.08 -16.19
C ARG A 153 -10.53 15.32 -17.37
N ASP A 154 -11.42 15.98 -18.09
CA ASP A 154 -12.05 15.47 -19.33
C ASP A 154 -11.12 15.51 -20.54
N ASP A 155 -9.97 16.18 -20.40
CA ASP A 155 -8.92 16.36 -21.39
C ASP A 155 -7.82 15.29 -21.34
N VAL A 156 -7.94 14.28 -20.47
CA VAL A 156 -6.91 13.28 -20.17
C VAL A 156 -7.47 11.86 -20.30
N HIS A 157 -6.70 10.98 -20.93
CA HIS A 157 -7.00 9.55 -20.95
C HIS A 157 -6.31 8.84 -19.79
N PHE A 158 -7.07 8.17 -18.93
CA PHE A 158 -6.53 7.47 -17.77
C PHE A 158 -6.42 5.97 -17.98
N VAL A 159 -5.29 5.40 -17.61
CA VAL A 159 -5.13 3.95 -17.47
C VAL A 159 -5.06 3.63 -15.99
N VAL A 160 -6.11 2.99 -15.48
CA VAL A 160 -6.24 2.68 -14.06
C VAL A 160 -5.86 1.22 -13.85
N ARG A 161 -4.90 0.97 -12.97
CA ARG A 161 -4.51 -0.40 -12.59
C ARG A 161 -5.08 -0.80 -11.26
N LEU A 162 -5.96 -1.81 -11.26
CA LEU A 162 -6.57 -2.39 -10.06
C LEU A 162 -6.23 -3.87 -9.94
N ILE A 163 -6.14 -4.38 -8.72
CA ILE A 163 -5.96 -5.82 -8.50
C ILE A 163 -7.26 -6.56 -8.79
N ASP A 164 -8.34 -6.11 -8.15
CA ASP A 164 -9.69 -6.64 -8.36
C ASP A 164 -10.52 -5.66 -9.21
N PRO A 165 -11.50 -6.17 -9.98
CA PRO A 165 -12.49 -5.32 -10.64
C PRO A 165 -13.17 -4.39 -9.64
N PRO A 166 -13.43 -3.12 -10.00
CA PRO A 166 -14.09 -2.19 -9.10
C PRO A 166 -15.55 -2.62 -8.90
N ALA A 167 -16.07 -2.46 -7.67
CA ALA A 167 -17.44 -2.87 -7.34
C ALA A 167 -18.50 -2.01 -8.04
N THR A 168 -18.14 -0.76 -8.34
CA THR A 168 -18.91 0.19 -9.14
C THR A 168 -18.05 0.68 -10.29
N PRO A 169 -18.63 1.16 -11.40
CA PRO A 169 -17.87 1.82 -12.45
C PRO A 169 -16.98 2.93 -11.90
N LEU A 170 -15.82 3.13 -12.53
CA LEU A 170 -14.93 4.22 -12.17
C LEU A 170 -15.52 5.55 -12.64
N ASP A 171 -15.52 6.53 -11.75
CA ASP A 171 -15.92 7.90 -12.04
C ASP A 171 -14.78 8.61 -12.78
N LEU A 172 -14.56 8.24 -14.04
CA LEU A 172 -13.57 8.84 -14.94
C LEU A 172 -14.14 8.94 -16.36
N PRO A 173 -14.05 10.11 -17.02
CA PRO A 173 -14.68 10.34 -18.32
C PRO A 173 -14.07 9.52 -19.46
N ASP A 174 -12.73 9.46 -19.55
CA ASP A 174 -12.01 8.66 -20.55
C ASP A 174 -10.97 7.78 -19.84
N HIS A 175 -11.21 6.46 -19.82
CA HIS A 175 -10.31 5.55 -19.15
C HIS A 175 -10.27 4.12 -19.72
N ALA A 176 -9.14 3.45 -19.49
CA ALA A 176 -8.98 2.02 -19.63
C ALA A 176 -8.66 1.39 -18.26
N LEU A 177 -9.16 0.18 -18.03
CA LEU A 177 -8.90 -0.59 -16.83
C LEU A 177 -7.90 -1.72 -17.12
N VAL A 178 -6.83 -1.78 -16.34
CA VAL A 178 -5.88 -2.90 -16.32
C VAL A 178 -6.07 -3.66 -15.02
N LEU A 179 -6.44 -4.93 -15.11
CA LEU A 179 -6.57 -5.82 -13.96
C LEU A 179 -5.26 -6.59 -13.74
N GLY A 180 -4.72 -6.45 -12.54
CA GLY A 180 -3.51 -7.15 -12.15
C GLY A 180 -2.64 -6.36 -11.18
N ARG A 181 -1.67 -7.07 -10.60
CA ARG A 181 -0.60 -6.46 -9.81
C ARG A 181 0.41 -5.77 -10.73
N PRO A 182 1.20 -4.82 -10.21
CA PRO A 182 2.37 -4.34 -10.94
C PRO A 182 3.27 -5.49 -11.39
N GLY A 183 3.81 -5.36 -12.61
CA GLY A 183 4.81 -6.28 -13.13
C GLY A 183 6.02 -6.36 -12.21
N GLU A 184 6.63 -7.54 -12.16
CA GLU A 184 7.77 -7.80 -11.27
C GLU A 184 9.06 -7.15 -11.76
N THR A 185 9.14 -6.82 -13.05
CA THR A 185 10.33 -6.26 -13.70
C THR A 185 10.00 -5.02 -14.51
N ALA A 186 11.01 -4.16 -14.70
CA ALA A 186 10.91 -2.99 -15.57
C ALA A 186 10.47 -3.37 -16.99
N ALA A 187 11.00 -4.45 -17.56
CA ALA A 187 10.62 -4.92 -18.90
C ALA A 187 9.12 -5.22 -19.03
N VAL A 188 8.51 -5.85 -18.02
CA VAL A 188 7.06 -6.10 -18.00
C VAL A 188 6.27 -4.81 -17.93
N GLU A 189 6.68 -3.88 -17.07
CA GLU A 189 6.02 -2.56 -16.98
C GLU A 189 6.20 -1.77 -18.29
N THR A 190 7.36 -1.81 -18.94
CA THR A 190 7.63 -1.16 -20.23
C THR A 190 6.64 -1.61 -21.31
N MET A 191 6.35 -2.91 -21.40
CA MET A 191 5.35 -3.41 -22.35
C MET A 191 3.97 -2.81 -22.10
N LEU A 192 3.54 -2.69 -20.84
CA LEU A 192 2.28 -2.05 -20.48
C LEU A 192 2.28 -0.56 -20.84
N LEU A 193 3.37 0.15 -20.51
CA LEU A 193 3.49 1.59 -20.79
C LEU A 193 3.42 1.86 -22.30
N ILE A 194 4.08 1.04 -23.13
CA ILE A 194 4.03 1.13 -24.59
C ILE A 194 2.65 0.77 -25.13
N ALA A 195 2.08 -0.37 -24.71
CA ALA A 195 0.79 -0.85 -25.21
C ALA A 195 -0.35 0.15 -24.98
N HIS A 196 -0.28 0.92 -23.90
CA HIS A 196 -1.26 1.96 -23.59
C HIS A 196 -0.84 3.37 -24.04
N ALA A 197 0.31 3.52 -24.70
CA ALA A 197 0.92 4.80 -25.08
C ALA A 197 0.98 5.79 -23.90
N ILE A 198 1.42 5.30 -22.74
CA ILE A 198 1.50 6.11 -21.52
C ILE A 198 2.52 7.23 -21.70
N THR A 199 2.10 8.44 -21.31
CA THR A 199 2.92 9.65 -21.33
C THR A 199 3.39 10.05 -19.94
N HIS A 200 2.60 9.75 -18.90
CA HIS A 200 2.87 10.14 -17.52
C HIS A 200 2.43 9.04 -16.57
N ILE A 201 3.14 8.90 -15.45
CA ILE A 201 2.72 8.04 -14.34
C ILE A 201 2.41 8.90 -13.13
N VAL A 202 1.26 8.69 -12.51
CA VAL A 202 0.96 9.24 -11.18
C VAL A 202 1.12 8.13 -10.16
N CYS A 203 1.97 8.33 -9.16
CA CYS A 203 2.11 7.38 -8.07
C CYS A 203 2.51 8.01 -6.75
N ARG A 204 2.32 7.25 -5.67
CA ARG A 204 2.78 7.60 -4.32
C ARG A 204 4.23 7.17 -4.14
N ASN A 205 5.03 7.96 -3.42
CA ASN A 205 6.39 7.60 -3.03
C ASN A 205 6.38 6.55 -1.91
N SER A 206 5.98 5.34 -2.28
CA SER A 206 5.72 4.23 -1.37
C SER A 206 6.99 3.62 -0.80
N GLY A 207 8.14 3.71 -1.48
CA GLY A 207 9.43 3.24 -0.98
C GLY A 207 9.69 1.73 -1.02
N GLY A 208 8.76 0.93 -1.54
CA GLY A 208 8.84 -0.54 -1.51
C GLY A 208 9.26 -1.11 -2.85
N THR A 209 9.86 -2.30 -2.88
CA THR A 209 10.32 -2.91 -4.14
C THR A 209 9.16 -3.40 -5.01
N ALA A 210 8.04 -3.78 -4.38
CA ALA A 210 6.86 -4.38 -5.01
C ALA A 210 6.27 -3.62 -6.20
N ALA A 211 6.44 -2.30 -6.23
CA ALA A 211 5.85 -1.44 -7.26
C ALA A 211 6.90 -0.49 -7.88
N TYR A 212 8.19 -0.72 -7.66
CA TYR A 212 9.24 0.16 -8.15
C TYR A 212 9.52 -0.01 -9.64
N ALA A 213 9.27 -1.20 -10.19
CA ALA A 213 9.49 -1.53 -11.61
C ALA A 213 8.88 -0.51 -12.60
N LYS A 214 7.74 0.12 -12.27
CA LYS A 214 7.12 1.16 -13.11
C LYS A 214 7.96 2.44 -13.22
N ILE A 215 8.74 2.75 -12.19
CA ILE A 215 9.65 3.91 -12.15
C ILE A 215 10.87 3.62 -13.01
N GLU A 216 11.39 2.39 -12.94
CA GLU A 216 12.49 1.95 -13.80
C GLU A 216 12.05 1.95 -15.27
N ALA A 217 10.87 1.40 -15.57
CA ALA A 217 10.31 1.44 -16.92
C ALA A 217 10.06 2.88 -17.41
N ALA A 218 9.58 3.77 -16.54
CA ALA A 218 9.43 5.19 -16.87
C ALA A 218 10.78 5.85 -17.18
N ARG A 219 11.83 5.55 -16.40
CA ARG A 219 13.19 6.03 -16.64
C ARG A 219 13.71 5.56 -17.99
N ASP A 220 13.57 4.28 -18.29
CA ASP A 220 14.04 3.67 -19.55
C ASP A 220 13.34 4.29 -20.77
N LEU A 221 12.07 4.71 -20.61
CA LEU A 221 11.27 5.37 -21.65
C LEU A 221 11.34 6.92 -21.61
N GLY A 222 12.06 7.50 -20.64
CA GLY A 222 12.12 8.96 -20.45
C GLY A 222 10.79 9.61 -20.04
N LEU A 223 9.85 8.84 -19.49
CA LEU A 223 8.52 9.31 -19.11
C LEU A 223 8.52 10.06 -17.77
N PRO A 224 7.83 11.21 -17.67
CA PRO A 224 7.64 11.88 -16.40
C PRO A 224 6.84 11.05 -15.38
N VAL A 225 7.27 11.08 -14.13
CA VAL A 225 6.55 10.51 -12.99
C VAL A 225 6.12 11.61 -12.04
N ILE A 226 4.82 11.83 -11.92
CA ILE A 226 4.20 12.68 -10.91
C ILE A 226 4.20 11.91 -9.60
N MET A 227 5.12 12.28 -8.71
CA MET A 227 5.46 11.58 -7.49
C MET A 227 4.83 12.29 -6.29
N VAL A 228 3.79 11.70 -5.73
CA VAL A 228 3.14 12.20 -4.51
C VAL A 228 4.00 11.84 -3.31
N GLY A 229 4.50 12.87 -2.64
CA GLY A 229 5.32 12.78 -1.44
C GLY A 229 4.56 12.27 -0.22
N ARG A 230 5.31 11.98 0.83
CA ARG A 230 4.75 11.74 2.16
C ARG A 230 4.68 13.11 2.83
N ALA A 231 3.52 13.52 3.33
CA ALA A 231 3.43 14.76 4.07
C ALA A 231 4.15 14.58 5.41
N GLY A 232 4.95 15.57 5.81
CA GLY A 232 5.73 15.54 7.05
C GLY A 232 7.06 14.80 6.97
N CYS A 233 7.77 14.87 5.83
CA CYS A 233 9.21 14.61 5.83
C CYS A 233 9.95 15.80 6.45
#